data_AF-A0A672RBD7-F1
#
_entry.id   AF-A0A672RBD7-F1
#
_cell.length_a   1.000
_cell.length_b   1.000
_cell.length_c   1.000
_cell.angle_alpha   90.00
_cell.angle_beta   90.00
_cell.angle_gamma   90.00
#
_symmetry.space_group_name_H-M   'P 1'
#
loop_
_entity.id
_entity.type
_entity.pdbx_description
1 polymer ?
#
loop_
_entity_poly.entity_id
_entity_poly.type
_entity_poly.pdbx_seq_one_letter_code
_entity_poly.pdbx_strand_id
1 'polypeptide(L)'
;MDEMTDRDWRIFREDYSITTKGGKIPNPIRNWKEYSLPPHILEVIEKCGYKDPTPIQRQAIPIGLQNRDIIGVAETGSALTFLCHFYMPTPVVWNQIKCGNSVCVCDYRIEDSDQGPYAVILAPTCELAQQIEEETIKFGKPLGIRTVAVIGGISREDQGFKLRMGCEVRA
;
A
#
# COMPACT_ATOMS: atom_id res chain seq x y z
N MET A 1 17.09 5.02 -18.15
CA MET A 1 16.06 3.98 -17.87
C MET A 1 15.68 3.24 -19.17
N ASP A 2 16.50 3.36 -20.22
CA ASP A 2 16.03 3.32 -21.62
C ASP A 2 16.46 2.08 -22.41
N GLU A 3 16.81 0.99 -21.72
CA GLU A 3 17.42 -0.18 -22.38
C GLU A 3 16.59 -1.48 -22.29
N MET A 4 15.48 -1.50 -21.55
CA MET A 4 14.62 -2.69 -21.55
C MET A 4 13.60 -2.64 -22.68
N THR A 5 13.75 -3.58 -23.60
CA THR A 5 12.79 -3.84 -24.67
C THR A 5 11.56 -4.58 -24.14
N ASP A 6 10.48 -4.62 -24.92
CA ASP A 6 9.29 -5.41 -24.59
C ASP A 6 9.62 -6.90 -24.38
N ARG A 7 10.65 -7.41 -25.05
CA ARG A 7 11.14 -8.78 -24.86
C ARG A 7 11.72 -8.97 -23.46
N ASP A 8 12.54 -8.03 -23.00
CA ASP A 8 13.17 -8.09 -21.68
C ASP A 8 12.10 -8.02 -20.58
N TRP A 9 11.07 -7.19 -20.77
CA TRP A 9 9.92 -7.14 -19.86
C TRP A 9 9.08 -8.41 -19.86
N ARG A 10 9.05 -9.15 -20.97
CA ARG A 10 8.39 -10.46 -21.00
C ARG A 10 9.19 -11.50 -20.21
N ILE A 11 10.50 -11.56 -20.44
CA ILE A 11 11.42 -12.45 -19.71
C ILE A 11 11.35 -12.15 -18.21
N PHE A 12 11.39 -10.86 -17.84
CA PHE A 12 11.28 -10.46 -16.44
C PHE A 12 9.98 -10.94 -15.77
N ARG A 13 8.85 -10.86 -16.48
CA ARG A 13 7.57 -11.39 -15.97
C ARG A 13 7.60 -12.91 -15.85
N GLU A 14 8.22 -13.60 -16.79
CA GLU A 14 8.41 -15.06 -16.73
C GLU A 14 9.28 -15.46 -15.53
N ASP A 15 10.41 -14.79 -15.30
CA ASP A 15 11.34 -15.06 -14.19
C ASP A 15 10.67 -14.94 -12.82
N TYR A 16 9.76 -13.98 -12.66
CA TYR A 16 9.00 -13.77 -11.42
C TYR A 16 7.63 -14.46 -11.39
N SER A 17 7.32 -15.32 -12.37
CA SER A 17 6.01 -15.99 -12.48
C SER A 17 4.81 -15.03 -12.49
N ILE A 18 4.97 -13.84 -13.07
CA ILE A 18 3.95 -12.79 -13.12
C ILE A 18 3.11 -12.97 -14.40
N THR A 19 1.83 -13.31 -14.23
CA THR A 19 0.85 -13.29 -15.32
C THR A 19 -0.11 -12.12 -15.15
N THR A 20 -0.39 -11.39 -16.24
CA THR A 20 -1.27 -10.23 -16.20
C THR A 20 -2.37 -10.33 -17.26
N LYS A 21 -3.55 -9.79 -16.93
CA LYS A 21 -4.69 -9.67 -17.86
C LYS A 21 -5.19 -8.23 -17.80
N GLY A 22 -5.40 -7.62 -18.97
CA GLY A 22 -5.86 -6.24 -19.08
C GLY A 22 -5.16 -5.46 -20.20
N GLY A 23 -5.77 -4.35 -20.61
CA GLY A 23 -5.16 -3.44 -21.60
C GLY A 23 -4.16 -2.49 -20.95
N LYS A 24 -3.11 -2.12 -21.71
CA LYS A 24 -2.09 -1.10 -21.37
C LYS A 24 -1.55 -1.27 -19.95
N ILE A 25 -0.94 -2.41 -19.67
CA ILE A 25 -0.41 -2.72 -18.34
C ILE A 25 0.97 -2.07 -18.20
N PRO A 26 1.22 -1.25 -17.16
CA PRO A 26 2.54 -0.68 -16.91
C PRO A 26 3.58 -1.76 -16.64
N ASN A 27 4.84 -1.42 -16.89
CA ASN A 27 5.96 -2.31 -16.64
C ASN A 27 6.16 -2.54 -15.13
N PRO A 28 6.54 -3.77 -14.73
CA PRO A 28 6.77 -4.09 -13.33
C PRO A 28 8.02 -3.39 -12.79
N ILE A 29 8.08 -3.22 -11.48
CA ILE A 29 9.22 -2.59 -10.78
C ILE A 29 10.36 -3.60 -10.64
N ARG A 30 11.60 -3.21 -10.96
CA ARG A 30 12.78 -4.08 -10.75
C ARG A 30 13.41 -3.88 -9.37
N ASN A 31 13.38 -2.67 -8.84
CA ASN A 31 13.83 -2.36 -7.48
C ASN A 31 13.05 -1.15 -6.94
N TRP A 32 13.04 -0.97 -5.61
CA TRP A 32 12.32 0.15 -4.99
C TRP A 32 12.77 1.54 -5.47
N LYS A 33 14.04 1.67 -5.88
CA LYS A 33 14.64 2.95 -6.31
C LYS A 33 14.25 3.37 -7.73
N GLU A 34 13.72 2.45 -8.53
CA GLU A 34 13.33 2.71 -9.92
C GLU A 34 12.04 3.47 -10.06
N TYR A 35 11.12 3.28 -9.12
CA TYR A 35 9.93 4.09 -9.08
C TYR A 35 10.25 5.36 -8.29
N SER A 36 9.82 6.53 -8.76
CA SER A 36 10.03 7.83 -8.10
C SER A 36 9.19 7.94 -6.82
N LEU A 37 9.39 7.00 -5.90
CA LEU A 37 8.77 6.98 -4.59
C LEU A 37 9.39 8.08 -3.75
N PRO A 38 8.59 8.76 -2.91
CA PRO A 38 9.13 9.73 -1.98
C PRO A 38 10.22 9.11 -1.08
N PRO A 39 11.32 9.83 -0.79
CA PRO A 39 12.42 9.31 0.04
C PRO A 39 11.97 8.76 1.39
N HIS A 40 10.99 9.39 2.02
CA HIS A 40 10.44 8.96 3.30
C HIS A 40 9.76 7.57 3.23
N ILE A 41 9.15 7.20 2.10
CA ILE A 41 8.57 5.87 1.90
C ILE A 41 9.68 4.83 1.74
N LEU A 42 10.72 5.15 0.97
CA LEU A 42 11.88 4.28 0.79
C LEU A 42 12.59 3.98 2.12
N GLU A 43 12.75 4.99 2.97
CA GLU A 43 13.31 4.80 4.32
C GLU A 43 12.48 3.85 5.18
N VAL A 44 11.14 3.93 5.10
CA VAL A 44 10.27 3.03 5.86
C VAL A 44 10.36 1.61 5.33
N ILE A 45 10.34 1.42 4.00
CA ILE A 45 10.53 0.12 3.35
C ILE A 45 11.86 -0.51 3.79
N GLU A 46 12.94 0.27 3.81
CA GLU A 46 14.26 -0.19 4.24
C GLU A 46 14.31 -0.51 5.73
N LYS A 47 13.73 0.35 6.59
CA LYS A 47 13.64 0.12 8.05
C LYS A 47 12.84 -1.12 8.41
N CYS A 48 11.77 -1.39 7.66
CA CYS A 48 10.98 -2.60 7.88
C CYS A 48 11.62 -3.86 7.26
N GLY A 49 12.75 -3.72 6.55
CA GLY A 49 13.58 -4.85 6.10
C GLY A 49 13.26 -5.41 4.71
N TYR A 50 12.44 -4.71 3.91
CA TYR A 50 12.04 -5.19 2.57
C TYR A 50 13.08 -4.81 1.53
N LYS A 51 14.07 -5.69 1.34
CA LYS A 51 15.16 -5.47 0.40
C LYS A 51 14.70 -5.39 -1.05
N ASP A 52 13.82 -6.31 -1.45
CA ASP A 52 13.35 -6.44 -2.84
C ASP A 52 11.82 -6.58 -2.89
N PRO A 53 11.16 -6.00 -3.90
CA PRO A 53 9.72 -6.17 -4.07
C PRO A 53 9.38 -7.61 -4.46
N THR A 54 8.30 -8.13 -3.89
CA THR A 54 7.73 -9.44 -4.25
C THR A 54 7.09 -9.41 -5.64
N PRO A 55 6.91 -10.56 -6.32
CA PRO A 55 6.35 -10.59 -7.67
C PRO A 55 5.03 -9.82 -7.82
N ILE A 56 4.12 -9.95 -6.85
CA ILE A 56 2.85 -9.24 -6.88
C ILE A 56 3.03 -7.73 -6.65
N GLN A 57 3.91 -7.32 -5.74
CA GLN A 57 4.26 -5.90 -5.52
C GLN A 57 4.81 -5.25 -6.79
N ARG A 58 5.72 -5.95 -7.48
CA ARG A 58 6.37 -5.44 -8.70
C ARG A 58 5.35 -5.00 -9.74
N GLN A 59 4.28 -5.77 -9.92
CA GLN A 59 3.31 -5.52 -10.97
C GLN A 59 2.08 -4.74 -10.52
N ALA A 60 1.61 -4.95 -9.29
CA ALA A 60 0.40 -4.29 -8.82
C ALA A 60 0.64 -2.85 -8.35
N ILE A 61 1.83 -2.50 -7.84
CA ILE A 61 2.15 -1.12 -7.45
C ILE A 61 2.01 -0.15 -8.64
N PRO A 62 2.67 -0.38 -9.80
CA PRO A 62 2.54 0.52 -10.96
C PRO A 62 1.12 0.67 -11.48
N ILE A 63 0.30 -0.39 -11.39
CA ILE A 63 -1.09 -0.35 -11.82
C ILE A 63 -1.94 0.45 -10.82
N GLY A 64 -1.72 0.24 -9.51
CA GLY A 64 -2.43 0.97 -8.45
C GLY A 64 -2.13 2.47 -8.44
N LEU A 65 -0.89 2.85 -8.78
CA LEU A 65 -0.51 4.26 -8.94
C LEU A 65 -1.18 4.95 -10.13
N GLN A 66 -1.77 4.18 -11.06
CA GLN A 66 -2.62 4.72 -12.12
C GLN A 66 -4.10 4.82 -11.72
N ASN A 67 -4.43 4.55 -10.45
CA ASN A 67 -5.78 4.49 -9.91
C ASN A 67 -6.68 3.51 -10.69
N ARG A 68 -6.12 2.34 -11.00
CA ARG A 68 -6.80 1.25 -11.71
C ARG A 68 -7.11 0.10 -10.75
N ASP A 69 -8.28 -0.50 -10.94
CA ASP A 69 -8.68 -1.69 -10.20
C ASP A 69 -7.78 -2.88 -10.54
N ILE A 70 -7.47 -3.70 -9.52
CA ILE A 70 -6.66 -4.91 -9.66
C ILE A 70 -7.34 -6.08 -8.98
N ILE A 71 -7.27 -7.23 -9.66
CA ILE A 71 -7.52 -8.53 -9.06
C ILE A 71 -6.16 -9.23 -8.96
N GLY A 72 -5.67 -9.38 -7.72
CA GLY A 72 -4.43 -10.08 -7.42
C GLY A 72 -4.71 -11.55 -7.08
N VAL A 73 -4.12 -12.47 -7.82
CA VAL A 73 -4.15 -13.90 -7.49
C VAL A 73 -2.75 -14.29 -7.01
N ALA A 74 -2.60 -14.45 -5.69
CA ALA A 74 -1.36 -14.85 -5.04
C ALA A 74 -1.69 -15.62 -3.76
N GLU A 75 -0.77 -16.48 -3.29
CA GLU A 75 -0.96 -17.22 -2.05
C GLU A 75 -0.91 -16.30 -0.81
N THR A 76 -1.71 -16.64 0.20
CA THR A 76 -1.76 -15.90 1.48
C THR A 76 -0.41 -16.05 2.19
N GLY A 77 0.27 -14.92 2.39
CA GLY A 77 1.66 -14.86 2.88
C GLY A 77 2.63 -14.19 1.90
N SER A 78 2.25 -14.04 0.62
CA SER A 78 3.12 -13.52 -0.45
C SER A 78 3.06 -11.98 -0.63
N ALA A 79 2.77 -11.24 0.43
CA ALA A 79 2.79 -9.77 0.43
C ALA A 79 1.61 -9.04 -0.26
N LEU A 80 0.41 -9.65 -0.32
CA LEU A 80 -0.82 -8.95 -0.71
C LEU A 80 -1.22 -7.85 0.29
N THR A 81 -0.91 -8.06 1.57
CA THR A 81 -1.09 -7.07 2.66
C THR A 81 -0.34 -5.76 2.39
N PHE A 82 0.83 -5.84 1.76
CA PHE A 82 1.64 -4.68 1.38
C PHE A 82 1.07 -3.93 0.21
N LEU A 83 0.36 -4.60 -0.69
CA LEU A 83 -0.31 -3.93 -1.80
C LEU A 83 -1.33 -2.97 -1.23
N CYS A 84 -2.12 -3.38 -0.23
CA CYS A 84 -3.07 -2.48 0.44
C CYS A 84 -2.35 -1.28 1.08
N HIS A 85 -1.12 -1.45 1.57
CA HIS A 85 -0.31 -0.35 2.10
C HIS A 85 0.21 0.60 1.02
N PHE A 86 0.57 0.06 -0.15
CA PHE A 86 1.02 0.84 -1.31
C PHE A 86 -0.12 1.48 -2.10
N TYR A 87 -1.33 0.94 -1.97
CA TYR A 87 -2.61 1.53 -2.37
C TYR A 87 -3.06 2.67 -1.46
N MET A 88 -2.24 3.02 -0.48
CA MET A 88 -2.34 4.28 0.23
C MET A 88 -1.42 5.37 -0.36
N PRO A 89 -1.41 5.66 -1.68
CA PRO A 89 -1.48 7.04 -2.06
C PRO A 89 -2.97 7.41 -1.95
N THR A 90 -3.42 7.67 -0.72
CA THR A 90 -4.48 8.66 -0.57
C THR A 90 -4.11 9.87 -1.44
N PRO A 91 -5.08 10.66 -1.94
CA PRO A 91 -4.84 11.84 -2.78
C PRO A 91 -3.69 12.77 -2.32
N VAL A 92 -3.23 12.64 -1.08
CA VAL A 92 -1.97 13.10 -0.48
C VAL A 92 -0.70 12.74 -1.28
N VAL A 93 -0.41 11.46 -1.56
CA VAL A 93 0.81 11.07 -2.33
C VAL A 93 0.65 11.43 -3.82
N TRP A 94 -0.57 11.41 -4.35
CA TRP A 94 -0.87 11.91 -5.70
C TRP A 94 -0.52 13.40 -5.84
N ASN A 95 -0.87 14.23 -4.86
CA ASN A 95 -0.49 15.64 -4.82
C ASN A 95 1.02 15.84 -4.55
N GLN A 96 1.65 14.98 -3.76
CA GLN A 96 3.08 15.07 -3.48
C GLN A 96 3.95 14.72 -4.71
N ILE A 97 3.53 13.74 -5.52
CA ILE A 97 4.19 13.34 -6.77
C ILE A 97 3.93 14.34 -7.90
N LYS A 98 2.77 15.00 -7.94
CA LYS A 98 2.44 16.02 -8.98
C LYS A 98 2.94 17.42 -8.68
N CYS A 99 3.08 17.81 -7.40
CA CYS A 99 3.31 19.22 -7.04
C CYS A 99 4.74 19.55 -6.57
N GLY A 100 5.66 18.58 -6.46
CA GLY A 100 7.08 18.87 -6.17
C GLY A 100 7.35 19.52 -4.80
N ASN A 101 6.33 19.69 -3.97
CA ASN A 101 6.46 20.26 -2.64
C ASN A 101 6.67 19.13 -1.63
N SER A 102 7.54 19.38 -0.65
CA SER A 102 7.68 18.57 0.58
C SER A 102 6.42 18.72 1.42
N VAL A 103 5.30 18.19 0.94
CA VAL A 103 4.01 18.25 1.61
C VAL A 103 3.94 17.04 2.52
N CYS A 104 4.09 17.28 3.81
CA CYS A 104 3.81 16.29 4.84
C CYS A 104 2.35 15.84 4.72
N VAL A 105 2.06 14.57 5.02
CA VAL A 105 0.68 14.02 5.14
C VAL A 105 -0.23 14.89 6.02
N CYS A 106 0.36 15.77 6.84
CA CYS A 106 -0.29 16.75 7.68
C CYS A 106 -0.89 17.99 6.97
N ASP A 107 -0.53 18.33 5.73
CA ASP A 107 -1.00 19.59 5.11
C ASP A 107 -2.38 19.51 4.44
N TYR A 108 -2.90 18.31 4.15
CA TYR A 108 -4.30 18.12 3.71
C TYR A 108 -5.26 17.89 4.90
N ARG A 109 -4.73 17.78 6.14
CA ARG A 109 -5.50 17.48 7.36
C ARG A 109 -6.13 18.72 8.02
N ILE A 110 -6.69 19.63 7.23
CA ILE A 110 -7.53 20.71 7.78
C ILE A 110 -8.98 20.35 7.47
N GLU A 111 -9.49 19.33 8.15
CA GLU A 111 -10.92 19.06 8.21
C GLU A 111 -11.36 19.26 9.66
N ASP A 112 -12.32 20.16 9.88
CA ASP A 112 -12.86 20.49 11.21
C ASP A 112 -13.63 19.32 11.88
N SER A 113 -13.80 18.20 11.16
CA SER A 113 -14.57 17.04 11.60
C SER A 113 -13.99 15.73 11.08
N ASP A 114 -14.07 14.67 11.89
CA ASP A 114 -13.63 13.32 11.49
C ASP A 114 -14.54 12.76 10.39
N GLN A 115 -14.04 12.69 9.14
CA GLN A 115 -14.76 12.12 7.98
C GLN A 115 -14.65 10.58 7.88
N GLY A 116 -13.96 9.94 8.83
CA GLY A 116 -13.72 8.50 8.81
C GLY A 116 -12.48 8.10 8.01
N PRO A 117 -12.28 6.79 7.74
CA PRO A 117 -11.07 6.28 7.12
C PRO A 117 -11.03 6.55 5.62
N TYR A 118 -9.82 6.76 5.11
CA TYR A 118 -9.55 6.88 3.69
C TYR A 118 -9.49 5.52 2.99
N ALA A 119 -9.17 4.46 3.72
CA ALA A 119 -9.09 3.10 3.20
C ALA A 119 -9.76 2.09 4.14
N VAL A 120 -10.44 1.11 3.55
CA VAL A 120 -11.03 -0.03 4.25
C VAL A 120 -10.49 -1.31 3.63
N ILE A 121 -9.89 -2.16 4.45
CA ILE A 121 -9.40 -3.48 4.09
C ILE A 121 -10.39 -4.48 4.69
N LEU A 122 -10.91 -5.40 3.87
CA LEU A 122 -11.83 -6.43 4.34
C LEU A 122 -11.11 -7.77 4.29
N ALA A 123 -11.13 -8.49 5.41
CA ALA A 123 -10.60 -9.84 5.52
C ALA A 123 -11.72 -10.85 5.86
N PRO A 124 -11.65 -12.09 5.34
CA PRO A 124 -12.65 -13.10 5.59
C PRO A 124 -12.58 -13.69 7.02
N THR A 125 -11.45 -13.58 7.71
CA THR A 125 -11.27 -14.11 9.06
C THR A 125 -10.63 -13.08 9.99
N CYS A 126 -10.89 -13.21 11.30
CA CYS A 126 -10.33 -12.30 12.31
C CYS A 126 -8.80 -12.45 12.41
N GLU A 127 -8.29 -13.66 12.25
CA GLU A 127 -6.84 -13.94 12.28
C GLU A 127 -6.13 -13.26 11.11
N LEU A 128 -6.74 -13.26 9.91
CA LEU A 128 -6.15 -12.58 8.76
C LEU A 128 -6.22 -11.06 8.93
N ALA A 129 -7.33 -10.53 9.47
CA ALA A 129 -7.46 -9.11 9.76
C ALA A 129 -6.39 -8.63 10.78
N GLN A 130 -6.11 -9.42 11.82
CA GLN A 130 -5.03 -9.12 12.79
C GLN A 130 -3.66 -9.10 12.13
N GLN A 131 -3.36 -10.09 11.27
CA GLN A 131 -2.11 -10.10 10.50
C GLN A 131 -1.98 -8.86 9.61
N ILE A 132 -3.08 -8.42 8.99
CA ILE A 132 -3.12 -7.20 8.19
C ILE A 132 -2.90 -5.97 9.06
N GLU A 133 -3.55 -5.87 10.22
CA GLU A 133 -3.41 -4.75 11.16
C GLU A 133 -1.97 -4.62 11.64
N GLU A 134 -1.35 -5.72 12.09
CA GLU A 134 0.03 -5.72 12.60
C GLU A 134 1.02 -5.21 11.55
N GLU A 135 0.92 -5.70 10.31
CA GLU A 135 1.76 -5.24 9.20
C GLU A 135 1.46 -3.77 8.84
N THR A 136 0.19 -3.37 8.87
CA THR A 136 -0.21 -1.99 8.57
C THR A 136 0.30 -1.02 9.64
N ILE A 137 0.31 -1.40 10.92
CA ILE A 137 0.87 -0.58 12.00
C ILE A 137 2.39 -0.43 11.86
N LYS A 138 3.11 -1.51 11.51
CA LYS A 138 4.57 -1.48 11.32
C LYS A 138 4.99 -0.41 10.29
N PHE A 139 4.24 -0.29 9.20
CA PHE A 139 4.50 0.72 8.17
C PHE A 139 3.85 2.08 8.43
N GLY A 140 2.61 2.07 8.93
CA GLY A 140 1.82 3.28 9.10
C GLY A 140 2.32 4.16 10.24
N LYS A 141 2.83 3.56 11.32
CA LYS A 141 3.32 4.30 12.49
C LYS A 141 4.49 5.24 12.18
N PRO A 142 5.54 4.83 11.43
CA PRO A 142 6.57 5.75 10.95
C PRO A 142 6.05 6.90 10.06
N LEU A 143 4.94 6.67 9.35
CA LEU A 143 4.34 7.64 8.42
C LEU A 143 3.26 8.52 9.08
N GLY A 144 2.97 8.32 10.37
CA GLY A 144 1.92 9.05 11.08
C GLY A 144 0.49 8.66 10.66
N ILE A 145 0.32 7.45 10.12
CA ILE A 145 -0.96 6.88 9.69
C ILE A 145 -1.53 6.07 10.85
N ARG A 146 -2.77 6.35 11.27
CA ARG A 146 -3.47 5.58 12.31
C ARG A 146 -4.29 4.48 11.66
N THR A 147 -4.15 3.28 12.21
CA THR A 147 -4.88 2.07 11.79
C THR A 147 -5.72 1.58 12.95
N VAL A 148 -6.95 1.14 12.67
CA VAL A 148 -7.84 0.55 13.66
C VAL A 148 -8.47 -0.71 13.07
N ALA A 149 -8.26 -1.89 13.66
CA ALA A 149 -9.02 -3.08 13.30
C ALA A 149 -10.41 -3.09 13.94
N VAL A 150 -11.41 -3.46 13.15
CA VAL A 150 -12.81 -3.65 13.57
C VAL A 150 -13.18 -5.11 13.37
N ILE A 151 -12.78 -5.93 14.35
CA ILE A 151 -12.86 -7.40 14.26
C ILE A 151 -13.60 -8.02 15.44
N GLY A 152 -14.12 -9.22 15.25
CA GLY A 152 -14.71 -10.01 16.33
C GLY A 152 -13.65 -10.47 17.34
N GLY A 153 -14.06 -10.74 18.58
CA GLY A 153 -13.18 -11.30 19.63
C GLY A 153 -12.41 -10.29 20.48
N ILE A 154 -12.48 -8.99 20.15
CA ILE A 154 -11.91 -7.89 20.97
C ILE A 154 -13.05 -7.15 21.69
N SER A 155 -12.77 -6.58 22.88
CA SER A 155 -13.75 -5.78 23.62
C SER A 155 -14.35 -4.66 22.76
N ARG A 156 -15.68 -4.56 22.77
CA ARG A 156 -16.43 -3.52 22.05
C ARG A 156 -16.14 -2.12 22.59
N GLU A 157 -15.80 -2.01 23.87
CA GLU A 157 -15.45 -0.73 24.48
C GLU A 157 -14.10 -0.23 23.98
N ASP A 158 -13.10 -1.11 23.88
CA ASP A 158 -11.76 -0.77 23.36
C ASP A 158 -11.83 -0.37 21.88
N GLN A 159 -12.57 -1.15 21.06
CA GLN A 159 -12.81 -0.80 19.66
C GLN A 159 -13.57 0.53 19.53
N GLY A 160 -14.61 0.73 20.34
CA GLY A 160 -15.38 1.97 20.36
C GLY A 160 -14.55 3.19 20.74
N PHE A 161 -13.60 3.04 21.68
CA PHE A 161 -12.67 4.10 22.05
C PHE A 161 -11.69 4.42 20.90
N LYS A 162 -11.09 3.40 20.28
CA LYS A 162 -10.19 3.56 19.13
C LYS A 162 -10.86 4.23 17.93
N LEU A 163 -12.12 3.89 17.66
CA LEU A 163 -12.90 4.50 16.57
C LEU A 163 -13.20 5.98 16.80
N ARG A 164 -13.35 6.42 18.06
CA ARG A 164 -13.57 7.83 18.41
C ARG A 164 -12.31 8.69 18.28
N MET A 165 -11.13 8.09 18.25
CA MET A 165 -9.87 8.81 18.12
C MET A 165 -9.51 9.16 16.67
N GLY A 166 -10.38 8.85 15.71
CA GLY A 166 -10.13 9.02 14.27
C GLY A 166 -9.14 7.98 13.74
N CYS A 167 -9.38 7.48 12.53
CA CYS A 167 -8.51 6.49 11.88
C CYS A 167 -8.46 6.71 10.37
N GLU A 168 -7.28 6.55 9.77
CA GLU A 168 -7.11 6.66 8.32
C GLU A 168 -7.33 5.32 7.62
N VAL A 169 -7.07 4.19 8.30
CA VAL A 169 -7.25 2.83 7.76
C VAL A 169 -8.07 1.97 8.72
N ARG A 170 -9.06 1.24 8.19
CA ARG A 170 -9.81 0.21 8.93
C ARG A 170 -9.59 -1.17 8.30
N ALA A 171 -9.29 -2.17 9.13
CA ALA A 171 -9.11 -3.57 8.74
C ALA A 171 -10.14 -4.47 9.44
#